data_AF-A0A956VBK9-F1
#
_entry.id   AF-A0A956VBK9-F1
#
_cell.length_a   1.000
_cell.length_b   1.000
_cell.length_c   1.000
_cell.angle_alpha   90.00
_cell.angle_beta   90.00
_cell.angle_gamma   90.00
#
_symmetry.space_group_name_H-M   'P 1'
#
loop_
_entity.id
_entity.type
_entity.pdbx_description
1 polymer ?
#
loop_
_entity_poly.entity_id
_entity_poly.type
_entity_poly.pdbx_seq_one_letter_code
_entity_poly.pdbx_strand_id
1 'polypeptide(L)'
;MSRFLVTYACSKPATYLIASQFYGRMKNSGYPTSLSSANEVFSVEGFDAIILLAELSHGQVHQEGAELLDSFQSKFKTLPLWLYLCGSFHSEEGRRLWDSRSKTRLEPLLERLDLQEVGYISELDALHISTPASAVKSLRA
;
A
#
# COMPACT_ATOMS: atom_id res chain seq x y z
N MET A 1 16.69 -11.86 8.78
CA MET A 1 16.02 -12.08 7.47
C MET A 1 14.72 -11.32 7.51
N SER A 2 14.53 -10.33 6.65
CA SER A 2 13.44 -9.37 6.78
C SER A 2 12.06 -10.00 6.54
N ARG A 3 11.12 -9.81 7.45
CA ARG A 3 9.74 -10.29 7.41
C ARG A 3 8.80 -9.16 6.99
N PHE A 4 7.89 -9.45 6.07
CA PHE A 4 6.99 -8.44 5.50
C PHE A 4 5.53 -8.75 5.81
N LEU A 5 4.75 -7.69 6.04
CA LEU A 5 3.30 -7.75 5.99
C LEU A 5 2.84 -7.07 4.70
N VAL A 6 2.15 -7.82 3.84
CA VAL A 6 1.33 -7.24 2.79
C VAL A 6 -0.09 -7.16 3.33
N THR A 7 -0.67 -5.96 3.35
CA THR A 7 -2.04 -5.75 3.81
C THR A 7 -2.83 -4.97 2.77
N TYR A 8 -4.14 -5.19 2.75
CA TYR A 8 -5.02 -4.58 1.77
C TYR A 8 -6.32 -4.07 2.38
N ALA A 9 -6.84 -2.98 1.85
CA ALA A 9 -8.13 -2.41 2.25
C ALA A 9 -8.97 -2.15 1.00
N CYS A 10 -10.09 -2.84 0.82
CA CYS A 10 -10.91 -2.68 -0.38
C CYS A 10 -12.33 -3.19 -0.21
N SER A 11 -13.25 -2.54 -0.91
CA SER A 11 -14.62 -3.01 -1.11
C SER A 11 -14.72 -3.96 -2.32
N LYS A 12 -13.80 -3.85 -3.28
CA LYS A 12 -13.77 -4.66 -4.51
C LYS A 12 -12.54 -5.56 -4.59
N PRO A 13 -12.62 -6.72 -5.26
CA PRO A 13 -11.55 -7.72 -5.26
C PRO A 13 -10.25 -7.28 -5.99
N ALA A 14 -10.27 -6.22 -6.79
CA ALA A 14 -9.11 -5.80 -7.59
C ALA A 14 -7.86 -5.50 -6.73
N THR A 15 -8.02 -4.72 -5.66
CA THR A 15 -6.92 -4.39 -4.72
C THR A 15 -6.38 -5.65 -4.04
N TYR A 16 -7.26 -6.57 -3.61
CA TYR A 16 -6.86 -7.86 -3.05
C TYR A 16 -6.04 -8.71 -4.04
N LEU A 17 -6.45 -8.75 -5.31
CA LEU A 17 -5.72 -9.49 -6.34
C LEU A 17 -4.31 -8.93 -6.53
N ILE A 18 -4.17 -7.60 -6.53
CA ILE A 18 -2.86 -6.94 -6.61
C ILE A 18 -2.03 -7.27 -5.36
N ALA A 19 -2.61 -7.17 -4.16
CA ALA A 19 -1.93 -7.51 -2.91
C ALA A 19 -1.45 -8.97 -2.90
N SER A 20 -2.27 -9.88 -3.42
CA SER A 20 -1.93 -11.30 -3.58
C SER A 20 -0.75 -11.52 -4.52
N GLN A 21 -0.64 -10.73 -5.59
CA GLN A 21 0.51 -10.78 -6.50
C GLN A 21 1.80 -10.29 -5.82
N PHE A 22 1.73 -9.20 -5.05
CA PHE A 22 2.86 -8.72 -4.23
C PHE A 22 3.32 -9.80 -3.26
N TYR A 23 2.39 -10.36 -2.50
CA TYR A 23 2.63 -11.46 -1.57
C TYR A 23 3.34 -12.63 -2.25
N GLY A 24 2.81 -13.10 -3.39
CA GLY A 24 3.38 -14.22 -4.14
C GLY A 24 4.83 -13.94 -4.60
N ARG A 25 5.11 -12.73 -5.07
CA ARG A 25 6.45 -12.34 -5.52
C ARG A 25 7.45 -12.23 -4.38
N MET A 26 7.04 -11.67 -3.25
CA MET A 26 7.88 -11.57 -2.07
C MET A 26 8.25 -12.96 -1.54
N LYS A 27 7.26 -13.85 -1.46
CA LYS A 27 7.49 -15.26 -1.12
C LYS A 27 8.42 -15.97 -2.09
N ASN A 28 8.18 -15.84 -3.40
CA ASN A 28 9.01 -16.46 -4.43
C ASN A 28 10.45 -15.93 -4.44
N SER A 29 10.67 -14.72 -3.91
CA SER A 29 11.99 -14.11 -3.74
C SER A 29 12.67 -14.52 -2.43
N GLY A 30 12.07 -15.40 -1.64
CA GLY A 30 12.63 -15.92 -0.38
C GLY A 30 12.37 -15.06 0.85
N TYR A 31 11.52 -14.03 0.75
CA TYR A 31 11.18 -13.18 1.89
C TYR A 31 10.00 -13.78 2.68
N PRO A 32 10.14 -14.04 4.00
CA PRO A 32 9.02 -14.40 4.85
C PRO A 32 7.94 -13.30 4.79
N THR A 33 6.77 -13.62 4.25
CA THR A 33 5.72 -12.64 3.99
C THR A 33 4.38 -13.16 4.46
N SER A 34 3.60 -12.30 5.09
CA SER A 34 2.20 -12.53 5.46
C SER A 34 1.27 -11.68 4.59
N LEU A 35 0.06 -12.15 4.33
CA LEU A 35 -1.01 -11.42 3.64
C LEU A 35 -2.25 -11.40 4.52
N SER A 36 -2.84 -10.23 4.76
CA SER A 36 -4.06 -10.09 5.58
C SER A 36 -4.84 -8.83 5.21
N SER A 37 -6.15 -8.84 5.39
CA SER A 37 -6.97 -7.63 5.25
C SER A 37 -6.59 -6.59 6.30
N ALA A 38 -6.68 -5.30 6.00
CA ALA A 38 -6.31 -4.23 6.93
C ALA A 38 -7.11 -4.27 8.24
N ASN A 39 -8.39 -4.66 8.17
CA ASN A 39 -9.26 -4.83 9.34
C ASN A 39 -8.91 -6.05 10.22
N GLU A 40 -8.05 -6.96 9.75
CA GLU A 40 -7.57 -8.13 10.49
C GLU A 40 -6.16 -7.92 11.07
N VAL A 41 -5.52 -6.77 10.80
CA VAL A 41 -4.19 -6.44 11.31
C VAL A 41 -4.29 -5.81 12.69
N PHE A 42 -4.19 -6.64 13.72
CA PHE A 42 -4.19 -6.19 15.13
C PHE A 42 -2.80 -5.82 15.66
N SER A 43 -1.73 -6.24 14.97
CA SER A 43 -0.35 -5.94 15.33
C SER A 43 0.56 -5.90 14.11
N VAL A 44 1.51 -4.97 14.13
CA VAL A 44 2.62 -4.88 13.17
C VAL A 44 3.94 -5.37 13.77
N GLU A 45 3.93 -5.85 15.02
CA GLU A 45 5.14 -6.33 15.69
C GLU A 45 5.64 -7.64 15.09
N GLY A 46 6.96 -7.75 14.93
CA GLY A 46 7.60 -8.90 14.30
C GLY A 46 7.70 -8.84 12.77
N PHE A 47 7.22 -7.76 12.16
CA PHE A 47 7.52 -7.41 10.77
C PHE A 47 8.58 -6.31 10.71
N ASP A 48 9.41 -6.37 9.68
CA ASP A 48 10.46 -5.39 9.40
C ASP A 48 9.98 -4.32 8.40
N ALA A 49 8.86 -4.58 7.71
CA ALA A 49 8.33 -3.75 6.64
C ALA A 49 6.85 -4.06 6.38
N ILE A 50 6.07 -3.02 6.06
CA ILE A 50 4.64 -3.12 5.76
C ILE A 50 4.37 -2.57 4.36
N ILE A 51 3.60 -3.30 3.56
CA ILE A 51 3.11 -2.88 2.25
C ILE A 51 1.59 -2.82 2.34
N LEU A 52 1.02 -1.62 2.35
CA LEU A 52 -0.42 -1.40 2.35
C LEU A 52 -0.91 -1.09 0.94
N LEU A 53 -1.85 -1.88 0.44
CA LEU A 53 -2.58 -1.62 -0.80
C LEU A 53 -4.01 -1.20 -0.46
N ALA A 54 -4.36 0.06 -0.65
CA ALA A 54 -5.68 0.56 -0.31
C ALA A 54 -6.44 1.01 -1.54
N GLU A 55 -7.69 0.56 -1.66
CA GLU A 55 -8.63 1.12 -2.61
C GLU A 55 -8.78 2.61 -2.35
N LEU A 56 -8.76 3.37 -3.43
CA LEU A 56 -8.98 4.79 -3.42
C LEU A 56 -10.25 5.08 -4.21
N SER A 57 -11.22 5.67 -3.53
CA SER A 57 -12.50 6.06 -4.12
C SER A 57 -12.80 7.51 -3.77
N HIS A 58 -13.19 8.31 -4.77
CA HIS A 58 -13.52 9.73 -4.60
C HIS A 58 -12.43 10.56 -3.87
N GLY A 59 -11.16 10.19 -4.03
CA GLY A 59 -10.02 10.84 -3.38
C GLY A 59 -9.89 10.55 -1.88
N GLN A 60 -10.51 9.48 -1.40
CA GLN A 60 -10.37 8.97 -0.04
C GLN A 60 -9.80 7.55 -0.08
N VAL A 61 -8.90 7.27 0.85
CA VAL A 61 -8.45 5.91 1.14
C VAL A 61 -9.63 5.13 1.72
N HIS A 62 -9.74 3.86 1.36
CA HIS A 62 -10.69 2.94 1.97
C HIS A 62 -10.60 3.01 3.50
N GLN A 63 -11.76 2.98 4.17
CA GLN A 63 -11.87 3.21 5.61
C GLN A 63 -10.90 2.34 6.43
N GLU A 64 -10.88 1.04 6.17
CA GLU A 64 -10.01 0.08 6.90
C GLU A 64 -8.52 0.40 6.72
N GLY A 65 -8.13 0.92 5.56
CA GLY A 65 -6.75 1.34 5.29
C GLY A 65 -6.41 2.60 6.07
N ALA A 66 -7.31 3.57 6.11
CA ALA A 66 -7.15 4.78 6.92
C ALA A 66 -7.08 4.44 8.42
N GLU A 67 -7.95 3.56 8.91
CA GLU A 67 -7.97 3.11 10.31
C GLU A 67 -6.67 2.39 10.70
N LEU A 68 -6.12 1.55 9.82
CA LEU A 68 -4.81 0.93 10.04
C LEU A 68 -3.69 1.98 10.13
N LEU A 69 -3.69 2.96 9.23
CA LEU A 69 -2.70 4.03 9.20
C LEU A 69 -2.74 4.89 10.46
N ASP A 70 -3.95 5.23 10.93
CA ASP A 70 -4.13 5.98 12.18
C ASP A 70 -3.74 5.13 13.41
N SER A 71 -4.12 3.85 13.44
CA SER A 71 -3.85 2.95 14.57
C SER A 71 -2.36 2.71 14.81
N PHE A 72 -1.57 2.66 13.74
CA PHE A 72 -0.12 2.38 13.80
C PHE A 72 0.75 3.57 13.45
N GLN A 73 0.19 4.79 13.39
CA GLN A 73 0.90 6.01 12.96
C GLN A 73 2.26 6.20 13.66
N SER A 74 2.30 5.95 14.99
CA SER A 74 3.53 6.09 15.78
C SER A 74 4.61 5.05 15.44
N LYS A 75 4.20 3.84 15.03
CA LYS A 75 5.10 2.73 14.66
C LYS A 75 5.73 2.98 13.30
N PHE A 76 5.00 3.59 12.36
CA PHE A 76 5.51 3.89 11.01
C PHE A 76 6.64 4.92 10.97
N LYS A 77 6.95 5.60 12.08
CA LYS A 77 8.16 6.43 12.20
C LYS A 77 9.47 5.63 12.19
N THR A 78 9.39 4.35 12.55
CA THR A 78 10.56 3.46 12.62
C THR A 78 10.37 2.19 11.79
N LEU A 79 9.15 1.95 11.32
CA LEU A 79 8.78 0.78 10.54
C LEU A 79 8.50 1.20 9.10
N PRO A 80 9.35 0.81 8.13
CA PRO A 80 9.15 1.07 6.71
C PRO A 80 7.74 0.73 6.24
N LEU A 81 7.05 1.72 5.68
CA LEU A 81 5.71 1.58 5.10
C LEU A 81 5.72 2.03 3.63
N TRP A 82 5.29 1.13 2.75
CA TRP A 82 4.93 1.42 1.37
C TRP A 82 3.41 1.50 1.26
N LEU A 83 2.88 2.61 0.76
CA LEU A 83 1.46 2.80 0.51
C LEU A 83 1.19 2.80 -1.00
N TYR A 84 0.41 1.83 -1.48
CA TYR A 84 -0.06 1.79 -2.86
C TYR A 84 -1.56 2.05 -2.90
N LEU A 85 -1.95 3.09 -3.64
CA LEU A 85 -3.35 3.46 -3.81
C LEU A 85 -3.88 2.87 -5.11
N CYS A 86 -4.96 2.11 -5.00
CA CYS A 86 -5.55 1.34 -6.11
C CYS A 86 -6.89 1.94 -6.52
N GLY A 87 -7.07 2.27 -7.80
CA GLY A 87 -8.34 2.85 -8.27
C GLY A 87 -8.56 2.71 -9.77
N SER A 88 -9.83 2.84 -10.18
CA SER A 88 -10.26 2.86 -11.57
C SER A 88 -10.07 4.27 -12.14
N PHE A 89 -8.97 4.50 -12.85
CA PHE A 89 -8.86 5.63 -13.75
C PHE A 89 -9.14 5.17 -15.17
N HIS A 90 -10.36 5.42 -15.63
CA HIS A 90 -10.76 5.10 -16.99
C HIS A 90 -10.30 6.17 -18.01
N SER A 91 -9.58 7.22 -17.60
CA SER A 91 -9.04 8.23 -18.50
C SER A 91 -7.79 8.94 -17.94
N GLU A 92 -6.97 9.50 -18.85
CA GLU A 92 -5.82 10.37 -18.54
C GLU A 92 -6.24 11.61 -17.71
N GLU A 93 -7.48 12.07 -17.91
CA GLU A 93 -8.14 13.12 -17.13
C GLU A 93 -8.46 12.70 -15.69
N GLY A 94 -8.86 11.44 -15.47
CA GLY A 94 -8.98 10.86 -14.13
C GLY A 94 -7.65 10.87 -13.38
N ARG A 95 -6.55 10.64 -14.10
CA ARG A 95 -5.17 10.71 -13.57
C ARG A 95 -4.73 12.13 -13.21
N ARG A 96 -5.12 13.15 -14.01
CA ARG A 96 -4.81 14.57 -13.75
C ARG A 96 -5.67 15.19 -12.64
N LEU A 97 -6.94 14.80 -12.55
CA LEU A 97 -7.84 15.24 -11.47
C LEU A 97 -7.41 14.66 -10.11
N TRP A 98 -6.81 13.47 -10.13
CA TRP A 98 -6.13 12.86 -9.00
C TRP A 98 -4.96 13.71 -8.48
N ASP A 99 -4.04 14.13 -9.37
CA ASP A 99 -2.84 14.90 -9.00
C ASP A 99 -3.15 16.19 -8.23
N SER A 100 -4.33 16.78 -8.45
CA SER A 100 -4.70 18.09 -7.89
C SER A 100 -5.65 18.03 -6.70
N ARG A 101 -6.66 17.15 -6.66
CA ARG A 101 -7.65 17.12 -5.57
C ARG A 101 -7.38 16.07 -4.51
N SER A 102 -6.82 14.93 -4.91
CA SER A 102 -6.59 13.82 -4.00
C SER A 102 -5.30 14.00 -3.22
N LYS A 103 -4.29 14.63 -3.84
CA LYS A 103 -3.06 15.03 -3.14
C LYS A 103 -3.38 15.95 -1.96
N THR A 104 -4.22 16.97 -2.14
CA THR A 104 -4.66 17.87 -1.04
C THR A 104 -5.42 17.15 0.08
N ARG A 105 -6.17 16.08 -0.23
CA ARG A 105 -6.90 15.31 0.80
C ARG A 105 -6.03 14.29 1.51
N LEU A 106 -5.03 13.75 0.82
CA LEU A 106 -4.10 12.77 1.38
C LEU A 106 -2.92 13.43 2.07
N GLU A 107 -2.52 14.64 1.66
CA GLU A 107 -1.41 15.41 2.23
C GLU A 107 -1.42 15.41 3.76
N PRO A 108 -2.52 15.71 4.46
CA PRO A 108 -2.54 15.67 5.93
C PRO A 108 -2.24 14.28 6.51
N LEU A 109 -2.62 13.21 5.80
CA LEU A 109 -2.35 11.84 6.21
C LEU A 109 -0.91 11.44 5.87
N LEU A 110 -0.40 11.85 4.70
CA LEU A 110 0.95 11.54 4.23
C LEU A 110 2.02 12.32 5.04
N GLU A 111 1.79 13.59 5.37
CA GLU A 111 2.68 14.41 6.21
C GLU A 111 2.85 13.86 7.62
N ARG A 112 1.85 13.10 8.08
CA ARG A 112 1.81 12.50 9.42
C ARG A 112 2.54 11.16 9.50
N LEU A 113 2.97 10.60 8.36
CA LEU A 113 3.55 9.27 8.23
C LEU A 113 4.95 9.39 7.59
N ASP A 114 5.92 8.66 8.13
CA ASP A 114 7.26 8.58 7.53
C ASP A 114 7.28 7.49 6.45
N LEU A 115 6.59 7.78 5.34
CA LEU A 115 6.39 6.82 4.26
C LEU A 115 7.66 6.65 3.44
N GLN A 116 8.04 5.40 3.19
CA GLN A 116 9.15 5.09 2.29
C GLN A 116 8.77 5.38 0.84
N GLU A 117 7.52 5.07 0.49
CA GLU A 117 7.01 5.28 -0.86
C GLU A 117 5.49 5.41 -0.84
N VAL A 118 4.99 6.29 -1.71
CA VAL A 118 3.58 6.37 -2.07
C VAL A 118 3.49 6.11 -3.56
N GLY A 119 2.92 4.96 -3.92
CA GLY A 119 2.68 4.56 -5.30
C GLY A 119 1.20 4.64 -5.65
N TYR A 120 0.91 4.82 -6.93
CA TYR A 120 -0.43 4.67 -7.47
C TYR A 120 -0.46 3.50 -8.46
N ILE A 121 -1.48 2.64 -8.35
CA ILE A 121 -1.68 1.49 -9.22
C ILE A 121 -3.07 1.58 -9.83
N SER A 122 -3.15 1.73 -11.15
CA SER A 122 -4.44 1.60 -11.83
C SER A 122 -4.82 0.13 -11.98
N GLU A 123 -6.12 -0.18 -11.98
CA GLU A 123 -6.61 -1.53 -12.25
C GLU A 123 -6.13 -2.08 -13.61
N LEU A 124 -5.83 -1.21 -14.58
CA LEU A 124 -5.27 -1.57 -15.89
C LEU A 124 -3.78 -1.92 -15.79
N ASP A 125 -3.03 -1.17 -14.97
CA ASP A 125 -1.59 -1.41 -14.74
C ASP A 125 -1.33 -2.63 -13.85
N ALA A 126 -2.35 -3.08 -13.10
CA ALA A 126 -2.30 -4.25 -12.23
C ALA A 126 -1.83 -5.54 -12.92
N LEU A 127 -2.05 -5.65 -14.24
CA LEU A 127 -1.62 -6.79 -15.05
C LEU A 127 -0.11 -6.79 -15.36
N HIS A 128 0.58 -5.66 -15.15
CA HIS A 128 1.99 -5.46 -15.53
C HIS A 128 2.90 -5.01 -14.39
N ILE A 129 2.40 -4.96 -13.14
CA ILE A 129 3.21 -4.58 -11.98
C ILE A 129 4.48 -5.44 -11.99
N SER A 130 5.66 -4.84 -11.89
CA SER A 130 6.90 -5.52 -11.52
C SER A 130 7.04 -5.39 -9.99
N THR A 131 7.60 -6.39 -9.29
CA THR A 131 7.82 -6.32 -7.83
C THR A 131 8.47 -4.96 -7.53
N PRO A 132 8.07 -4.19 -6.49
CA PRO A 132 8.66 -2.87 -6.30
C PRO A 132 10.16 -3.04 -6.15
N ALA A 133 10.90 -2.69 -7.21
CA ALA A 133 12.34 -2.80 -7.22
C ALA A 133 12.93 -1.89 -6.15
N SER A 134 12.21 -0.84 -5.76
CA SER A 134 12.45 0.03 -4.61
C SER A 134 12.37 -0.74 -3.29
N ALA A 135 11.24 -1.41 -2.97
CA ALA A 135 11.05 -2.13 -1.70
C ALA A 135 12.12 -3.22 -1.46
N VAL A 136 12.58 -3.88 -2.53
CA VAL A 136 13.64 -4.89 -2.45
C VAL A 136 15.04 -4.27 -2.38
N LYS A 137 15.28 -3.12 -3.03
CA LYS A 137 16.58 -2.44 -3.02
C LYS A 137 16.85 -1.70 -1.72
N SER A 138 15.85 -1.04 -1.13
CA SER A 138 15.99 -0.26 0.11
C SER A 138 16.30 -1.11 1.34
N LEU A 139 16.06 -2.42 1.28
CA LEU A 139 16.39 -3.36 2.36
C LEU A 139 17.73 -4.09 2.18
N ARG A 140 18.42 -3.86 1.05
CA ARG A 140 19.78 -4.39 0.80
C ARG A 140 20.89 -3.37 1.00
N ALA A 141 20.55 -2.10 1.22
CA ALA A 141 21.47 -1.01 1.54
C ALA A 141 21.64 -0.89 3.06
#